data_AF-A0A6P5S0P1-F1
#
_entry.id   AF-A0A6P5S0P1-F1
#
_cell.length_a   1.000
_cell.length_b   1.000
_cell.length_c   1.000
_cell.angle_alpha   90.00
_cell.angle_beta   90.00
_cell.angle_gamma   90.00
#
_symmetry.space_group_name_H-M   'P 1'
#
loop_
_entity.id
_entity.type
_entity.pdbx_description
1 polymer ?
#
loop_
_entity_poly.entity_id
_entity_poly.type
_entity_poly.pdbx_seq_one_letter_code
_entity_poly.pdbx_strand_id
1 'polypeptide(L)'
;MVATSTNEVPSITNYDRKSEVKTFDDTKEGVKGLVDAGITQVPRIFHQPVDQYPINNTCDSEPTKTQHKIPVIDLEGLEYDNNPTKRKEIVAKVGEASETWGFFQIANHGIPVDVLEEMRNGVRGFFEQDTEVKKELYTRDHFRPVIYNSNFDLYSAPATNWRDSFLCNMAPNPPKPEDLPQVCRDMLVGYSKQVMKLGKKLFELLSEALGLRPSHLNDMDCNLGLQVLCNYYPPCPQPELTLGASKHADDDFITVVLQDHIGGLQVLHQNKWIDVLPVPGALVVNIGDLLQETYIK
;
A
#
# COMPACT_ATOMS: atom_id res chain seq x y z
N MET A 1 -52.72 -34.39 -25.47
CA MET A 1 -52.01 -34.23 -24.18
C MET A 1 -50.81 -33.35 -24.44
N VAL A 2 -50.91 -32.08 -24.07
CA VAL A 2 -49.81 -31.12 -24.18
C VAL A 2 -49.01 -31.24 -22.89
N ALA A 3 -47.76 -31.69 -23.03
CA ALA A 3 -46.78 -31.62 -21.95
C ALA A 3 -46.14 -30.24 -22.01
N THR A 4 -46.29 -29.47 -20.94
CA THR A 4 -45.46 -28.28 -20.69
C THR A 4 -44.79 -28.48 -19.33
N SER A 5 -43.53 -28.90 -19.40
CA SER A 5 -42.55 -28.75 -18.33
C SER A 5 -42.12 -27.30 -18.28
N THR A 6 -42.48 -26.58 -17.22
CA THR A 6 -41.81 -25.32 -16.86
C THR A 6 -40.81 -25.64 -15.76
N ASN A 7 -39.55 -25.87 -16.17
CA ASN A 7 -38.42 -25.71 -15.27
C ASN A 7 -38.27 -24.21 -15.00
N GLU A 8 -38.73 -23.78 -13.83
CA GLU A 8 -38.36 -22.47 -13.29
C GLU A 8 -36.88 -22.52 -12.90
N VAL A 9 -36.07 -21.72 -13.61
CA VAL A 9 -34.72 -21.36 -13.19
C VAL A 9 -34.87 -20.42 -11.99
N PRO A 10 -34.31 -20.72 -10.80
CA PRO A 10 -34.40 -19.80 -9.67
C PRO A 10 -33.63 -18.51 -10.01
N SER A 11 -34.36 -17.41 -10.14
CA SER A 11 -33.80 -16.08 -10.36
C SER A 11 -33.32 -15.47 -9.04
N ILE A 12 -32.10 -14.94 -9.08
CA ILE A 12 -31.58 -13.79 -8.32
C ILE A 12 -31.74 -13.91 -6.79
N THR A 13 -30.66 -14.34 -6.12
CA THR A 13 -30.53 -14.09 -4.68
C THR A 13 -30.56 -12.58 -4.44
N ASN A 14 -31.57 -12.10 -3.71
CA ASN A 14 -31.74 -10.71 -3.28
C ASN A 14 -30.63 -10.35 -2.26
N TYR A 15 -29.40 -10.17 -2.75
CA TYR A 15 -28.23 -9.91 -1.93
C TYR A 15 -28.21 -8.44 -1.48
N ASP A 16 -28.45 -8.21 -0.19
CA ASP A 16 -28.36 -6.89 0.43
C ASP A 16 -26.93 -6.61 0.93
N ARG A 17 -26.06 -6.18 0.00
CA ARG A 17 -24.68 -5.77 0.31
C ARG A 17 -24.63 -4.70 1.41
N LYS A 18 -25.60 -3.77 1.42
CA LYS A 18 -25.58 -2.63 2.35
C LYS A 18 -25.75 -3.11 3.79
N SER A 19 -26.66 -4.06 4.02
CA SER A 19 -26.86 -4.67 5.33
C SER A 19 -25.64 -5.51 5.77
N GLU A 20 -25.03 -6.28 4.86
CA GLU A 20 -23.83 -7.08 5.18
C GLU A 20 -22.63 -6.17 5.52
N VAL A 21 -22.38 -5.12 4.74
CA VAL A 21 -21.35 -4.11 5.03
C VAL A 21 -21.57 -3.46 6.38
N LYS A 22 -22.80 -3.03 6.67
CA LYS A 22 -23.12 -2.39 7.94
C LYS A 22 -22.88 -3.35 9.11
N THR A 23 -23.32 -4.61 8.98
CA THR A 23 -23.13 -5.64 10.01
C THR A 23 -21.65 -5.88 10.27
N PHE A 24 -20.84 -5.99 9.21
CA PHE A 24 -19.38 -6.12 9.32
C PHE A 24 -18.76 -4.91 10.02
N ASP A 25 -19.11 -3.69 9.60
CA ASP A 25 -18.59 -2.44 10.17
C ASP A 25 -18.98 -2.23 11.63
N ASP A 26 -20.23 -2.57 11.99
CA ASP A 26 -20.75 -2.47 13.36
C ASP A 26 -19.97 -3.36 14.34
N THR A 27 -19.37 -4.46 13.87
CA THR A 27 -18.51 -5.31 14.71
C THR A 27 -17.25 -4.57 15.16
N LYS A 28 -16.68 -3.71 14.30
CA LYS A 28 -15.39 -3.03 14.50
C LYS A 28 -14.20 -3.98 14.73
N GLU A 29 -14.34 -5.26 14.36
CA GLU A 29 -13.29 -6.28 14.55
C GLU A 29 -12.42 -6.44 13.31
N GLY A 30 -12.93 -5.97 12.18
CA GLY A 30 -12.27 -6.02 10.88
C GLY A 30 -12.08 -7.42 10.33
N VAL A 31 -11.24 -7.53 9.30
CA VAL A 31 -10.92 -8.79 8.62
C VAL A 31 -10.20 -9.75 9.58
N LYS A 32 -9.33 -9.22 10.46
CA LYS A 32 -8.67 -10.03 11.49
C LYS A 32 -9.68 -10.69 12.43
N GLY A 33 -10.73 -9.98 12.85
CA GLY A 33 -11.80 -10.56 13.66
C GLY A 33 -12.53 -11.72 12.96
N LEU A 34 -12.76 -11.62 11.65
CA LEU A 34 -13.33 -12.73 10.88
C LEU A 34 -12.41 -13.95 10.87
N VAL A 35 -11.10 -13.75 10.67
CA VAL A 35 -10.11 -14.84 10.68
C VAL A 35 -10.00 -15.48 12.06
N ASP A 36 -9.98 -14.68 13.12
CA ASP A 36 -9.94 -15.16 14.51
C ASP A 36 -11.20 -15.96 14.89
N ALA A 37 -12.35 -15.64 14.27
CA ALA A 37 -13.58 -16.42 14.39
C ALA A 37 -13.56 -17.74 13.58
N GLY A 38 -12.50 -18.02 12.82
CA GLY A 38 -12.29 -19.29 12.12
C GLY A 38 -13.17 -19.47 10.88
N ILE A 39 -13.51 -18.38 10.18
CA ILE A 39 -14.33 -18.50 8.96
C ILE A 39 -13.63 -19.33 7.89
N THR A 40 -14.40 -20.16 7.20
CA THR A 40 -13.92 -21.00 6.08
C THR A 40 -14.39 -20.49 4.73
N GLN A 41 -15.29 -19.51 4.72
CA GLN A 41 -15.84 -18.88 3.52
C GLN A 41 -15.74 -17.36 3.65
N VAL A 42 -15.28 -16.72 2.58
CA VAL A 42 -15.14 -15.27 2.50
C VAL A 42 -16.54 -14.66 2.31
N PRO A 43 -16.95 -13.68 3.16
CA PRO A 43 -18.24 -12.99 3.00
C PRO A 43 -18.38 -12.31 1.63
N ARG A 44 -19.61 -12.19 1.12
CA ARG A 44 -19.87 -11.72 -0.24
C ARG A 44 -19.45 -10.26 -0.45
N ILE A 45 -19.36 -9.46 0.61
CA ILE A 45 -18.87 -8.07 0.51
C ILE A 45 -17.42 -8.00 0.00
N PHE A 46 -16.62 -9.05 0.18
CA PHE A 46 -15.22 -9.11 -0.24
C PHE A 46 -15.01 -9.74 -1.63
N HIS A 47 -16.08 -10.28 -2.24
CA HIS A 47 -16.02 -10.91 -3.55
C HIS A 47 -15.76 -9.85 -4.60
N GLN A 48 -14.60 -9.91 -5.25
CA GLN A 48 -14.24 -8.94 -6.27
C GLN A 48 -15.15 -9.13 -7.48
N PRO A 49 -15.63 -8.02 -8.08
CA PRO A 49 -16.39 -8.11 -9.30
C PRO A 49 -15.53 -8.75 -10.40
N VAL A 50 -16.18 -9.44 -11.33
CA VAL A 50 -15.49 -9.94 -12.53
C VAL A 50 -14.91 -8.73 -13.27
N ASP A 51 -13.59 -8.73 -13.46
CA ASP A 51 -12.90 -7.67 -14.17
C ASP A 51 -13.46 -7.59 -15.60
N GLN A 52 -14.07 -6.45 -15.96
CA GLN A 52 -14.69 -6.25 -17.27
C GLN A 52 -13.64 -6.22 -18.41
N TYR A 53 -12.38 -6.03 -18.05
CA TYR A 53 -11.22 -6.05 -18.93
C TYR A 53 -10.14 -6.94 -18.30
N PRO A 54 -10.25 -8.28 -18.41
CA PRO A 54 -9.27 -9.18 -17.85
C PRO A 54 -7.91 -8.88 -18.48
N ILE A 55 -7.00 -8.36 -17.67
CA ILE A 55 -5.60 -8.21 -18.04
C ILE A 55 -5.02 -9.63 -18.02
N ASN A 56 -4.32 -10.03 -19.08
CA ASN A 56 -3.81 -11.40 -19.22
C ASN A 56 -3.00 -11.81 -17.97
N ASN A 57 -3.58 -12.63 -17.10
CA ASN A 57 -2.92 -13.32 -16.00
C ASN A 57 -2.19 -14.57 -16.51
N THR A 58 -1.49 -14.46 -17.64
CA THR A 58 -0.63 -15.57 -18.08
C THR A 58 0.61 -15.60 -17.20
N CYS A 59 0.45 -16.21 -16.03
CA CYS A 59 1.48 -16.97 -15.35
C CYS A 59 1.66 -18.36 -15.99
N ASP A 60 1.13 -18.57 -17.20
CA ASP A 60 1.30 -19.80 -17.98
C ASP A 60 2.58 -19.72 -18.82
N SER A 61 3.63 -20.35 -18.28
CA SER A 61 4.59 -21.18 -19.02
C SER A 61 4.88 -20.81 -20.49
N GLU A 62 5.67 -19.76 -20.69
CA GLU A 62 6.53 -19.60 -21.88
C GLU A 62 7.88 -19.06 -21.36
N PRO A 63 9.01 -19.79 -21.54
CA PRO A 63 10.32 -19.35 -21.07
C PRO A 63 10.89 -18.28 -22.00
N THR A 64 10.22 -17.13 -22.09
CA THR A 64 10.79 -15.93 -22.70
C THR A 64 11.61 -15.20 -21.62
N LYS A 65 12.92 -15.13 -21.89
CA LYS A 65 14.05 -14.78 -21.01
C LYS A 65 14.09 -13.35 -20.43
N THR A 66 12.96 -12.73 -20.15
CA THR A 66 12.93 -11.42 -19.47
C THR A 66 11.91 -11.48 -18.35
N GLN A 67 12.36 -11.90 -17.17
CA GLN A 67 11.62 -11.68 -15.93
C GLN A 67 11.54 -10.17 -15.74
N HIS A 68 10.43 -9.57 -16.14
CA HIS A 68 10.11 -8.17 -15.90
C HIS A 68 10.19 -7.94 -14.40
N LYS A 69 11.27 -7.29 -13.93
CA LYS A 69 11.48 -6.93 -12.53
C LYS A 69 11.58 -5.42 -12.47
N ILE A 70 10.91 -4.83 -11.49
CA ILE A 70 11.09 -3.41 -11.23
C ILE A 70 12.57 -3.13 -10.90
N PRO A 71 13.13 -1.98 -11.32
CA PRO A 71 14.53 -1.66 -11.07
C PRO A 71 14.87 -1.63 -9.58
N VAL A 72 16.07 -2.06 -9.22
CA VAL A 72 16.63 -1.91 -7.86
C VAL A 72 17.77 -0.90 -7.92
N ILE A 73 17.64 0.20 -7.18
CA ILE A 73 18.57 1.32 -7.17
C ILE A 73 19.31 1.34 -5.84
N ASP A 74 20.62 1.17 -5.91
CA ASP A 74 21.50 1.25 -4.75
C ASP A 74 21.87 2.71 -4.46
N LEU A 75 21.48 3.19 -3.28
CA LEU A 75 21.71 4.55 -2.80
C LEU A 75 23.01 4.69 -1.98
N GLU A 76 23.82 3.63 -1.87
CA GLU A 76 25.10 3.68 -1.16
C GLU A 76 25.98 4.81 -1.71
N GLY A 77 26.58 5.58 -0.79
CA GLY A 77 27.47 6.69 -1.12
C GLY A 77 26.76 8.04 -1.33
N LEU A 78 25.42 8.10 -1.25
CA LEU A 78 24.69 9.38 -1.21
C LEU A 78 24.75 10.09 0.14
N GLU A 79 25.27 9.44 1.19
CA GLU A 79 25.37 10.05 2.53
C GLU A 79 26.41 11.17 2.61
N TYR A 80 27.33 11.20 1.65
CA TYR A 80 28.36 12.22 1.54
C TYR A 80 28.21 12.88 0.18
N ASP A 81 27.84 14.17 0.14
CA ASP A 81 27.75 14.99 -1.09
C ASP A 81 29.08 15.13 -1.87
N ASN A 82 30.06 14.30 -1.56
CA ASN A 82 31.42 14.30 -2.08
C ASN A 82 31.62 13.38 -3.29
N ASN A 83 30.57 12.76 -3.84
CA ASN A 83 30.65 11.95 -5.07
C ASN A 83 29.64 12.37 -6.15
N PRO A 84 29.91 13.48 -6.89
CA PRO A 84 29.03 13.98 -7.94
C PRO A 84 28.76 12.97 -9.06
N THR A 85 29.74 12.13 -9.40
CA THR A 85 29.60 11.10 -10.44
C THR A 85 28.57 10.06 -10.04
N LYS A 86 28.67 9.52 -8.81
CA LYS A 86 27.71 8.55 -8.27
C LYS A 86 26.31 9.14 -8.16
N ARG A 87 26.19 10.40 -7.70
CA ARG A 87 24.88 11.08 -7.66
C ARG A 87 24.26 11.16 -9.05
N LYS A 88 25.02 11.58 -10.07
CA LYS A 88 24.53 11.66 -11.46
C LYS A 88 24.06 10.31 -12.00
N GLU A 89 24.77 9.22 -11.68
CA GLU A 89 24.35 7.87 -12.06
C GLU A 89 23.04 7.45 -11.37
N ILE A 90 22.88 7.76 -10.08
CA ILE A 90 21.66 7.45 -9.34
C ILE A 90 20.49 8.29 -9.87
N VAL A 91 20.69 9.58 -10.10
CA VAL A 91 19.68 10.47 -10.71
C VAL A 91 19.20 9.91 -12.05
N ALA A 92 20.12 9.46 -12.91
CA ALA A 92 19.76 8.86 -14.20
C ALA A 92 18.90 7.59 -14.02
N LYS A 93 19.28 6.70 -13.09
CA LYS A 93 18.50 5.48 -12.79
C LYS A 93 17.12 5.77 -12.20
N VAL A 94 17.03 6.75 -11.31
CA VAL A 94 15.75 7.19 -10.72
C VAL A 94 14.86 7.77 -11.81
N GLY A 95 15.39 8.62 -12.70
CA GLY A 95 14.66 9.16 -13.83
C GLY A 95 14.13 8.08 -14.76
N GLU A 96 15.00 7.18 -15.22
CA GLU A 96 14.63 6.07 -16.10
C GLU A 96 13.57 5.16 -15.48
N ALA A 97 13.73 4.79 -14.21
CA ALA A 97 12.76 3.94 -13.52
C ALA A 97 11.42 4.65 -13.29
N SER A 98 11.44 5.94 -12.96
CA SER A 98 10.22 6.74 -12.79
C SER A 98 9.45 6.87 -14.10
N GLU A 99 10.14 7.13 -15.22
CA GLU A 99 9.52 7.28 -16.54
C GLU A 99 8.99 5.96 -17.10
N THR A 100 9.77 4.88 -16.99
CA THR A 100 9.45 3.61 -17.67
C THR A 100 8.55 2.71 -16.85
N TRP A 101 8.68 2.73 -15.52
CA TRP A 101 7.93 1.85 -14.62
C TRP A 101 6.97 2.60 -13.70
N GLY A 102 7.29 3.83 -13.31
CA GLY A 102 6.62 4.50 -12.19
C GLY A 102 6.89 3.84 -10.83
N PHE A 103 7.74 2.80 -10.79
CA PHE A 103 8.06 1.97 -9.62
C PHE A 103 9.54 1.57 -9.64
N PHE A 104 10.16 1.53 -8.46
CA PHE A 104 11.50 0.97 -8.27
C PHE A 104 11.71 0.57 -6.80
N GLN A 105 12.68 -0.29 -6.53
CA GLN A 105 13.17 -0.56 -5.18
C GLN A 105 14.42 0.26 -4.91
N ILE A 106 14.61 0.69 -3.67
CA ILE A 106 15.83 1.32 -3.19
C ILE A 106 16.51 0.46 -2.13
N ALA A 107 17.81 0.27 -2.27
CA ALA A 107 18.67 -0.41 -1.29
C ALA A 107 19.70 0.59 -0.72
N ASN A 108 20.28 0.27 0.44
CA ASN A 108 21.27 1.13 1.11
C ASN A 108 20.80 2.60 1.26
N HIS A 109 19.51 2.80 1.54
CA HIS A 109 18.86 4.11 1.62
C HIS A 109 19.15 4.90 2.92
N GLY A 110 20.01 4.35 3.81
CA GLY A 110 20.45 5.00 5.04
C GLY A 110 19.46 4.92 6.22
N ILE A 111 18.35 4.19 6.08
CA ILE A 111 17.49 3.86 7.24
C ILE A 111 18.04 2.56 7.85
N PRO A 112 18.39 2.55 9.14
CA PRO A 112 18.86 1.34 9.81
C PRO A 112 17.84 0.20 9.74
N VAL A 113 18.32 -1.04 9.51
CA VAL A 113 17.47 -2.22 9.31
C VAL A 113 16.65 -2.56 10.55
N ASP A 114 17.21 -2.34 11.74
CA ASP A 114 16.51 -2.45 13.03
C ASP A 114 15.27 -1.54 13.09
N VAL A 115 15.36 -0.30 12.60
CA VAL A 115 14.20 0.61 12.54
C VAL A 115 13.10 0.07 11.62
N LEU A 116 13.46 -0.54 10.48
CA LEU A 116 12.48 -1.18 9.58
C LEU A 116 11.81 -2.38 10.26
N GLU A 117 12.60 -3.22 10.92
CA GLU A 117 12.15 -4.42 11.61
C GLU A 117 11.26 -4.10 12.81
N GLU A 118 11.66 -3.12 13.63
CA GLU A 118 10.87 -2.60 14.74
C GLU A 118 9.54 -2.03 14.26
N MET A 119 9.53 -1.27 13.16
CA MET A 119 8.29 -0.74 12.60
C MET A 119 7.34 -1.86 12.16
N ARG A 120 7.84 -2.87 11.43
CA ARG A 120 7.05 -4.03 11.01
C ARG A 120 6.50 -4.80 12.21
N ASN A 121 7.32 -5.02 13.23
CA ASN A 121 6.91 -5.73 14.45
C ASN A 121 5.92 -4.91 15.27
N GLY A 122 6.05 -3.58 15.31
CA GLY A 122 5.10 -2.69 15.97
C GLY A 122 3.72 -2.74 15.29
N VAL A 123 3.68 -2.67 13.96
CA VAL A 123 2.43 -2.81 13.20
C VAL A 123 1.78 -4.16 13.45
N ARG A 124 2.53 -5.27 13.35
CA ARG A 124 2.02 -6.59 13.69
C ARG A 124 1.51 -6.64 15.13
N GLY A 125 2.29 -6.10 16.07
CA GLY A 125 1.96 -6.02 17.48
C GLY A 125 0.61 -5.33 17.72
N PHE A 126 0.31 -4.25 17.00
CA PHE A 126 -1.00 -3.59 17.03
C PHE A 126 -2.14 -4.50 16.57
N PHE A 127 -2.03 -5.13 15.40
CA PHE A 127 -3.12 -5.94 14.85
C PHE A 127 -3.35 -7.26 15.60
N GLU A 128 -2.33 -7.77 16.30
CA GLU A 128 -2.42 -8.96 17.15
C GLU A 128 -2.88 -8.67 18.59
N GLN A 129 -3.17 -7.41 18.95
CA GLN A 129 -3.79 -7.11 20.24
C GLN A 129 -5.22 -7.63 20.33
N ASP A 130 -5.71 -7.74 21.56
CA ASP A 130 -7.11 -7.99 21.86
C ASP A 130 -8.03 -7.03 21.09
N THR A 131 -9.10 -7.58 20.53
CA THR A 131 -10.06 -6.84 19.71
C THR A 131 -10.63 -5.62 20.43
N GLU A 132 -10.91 -5.72 21.73
CA GLU A 132 -11.46 -4.60 22.51
C GLU A 132 -10.49 -3.41 22.59
N VAL A 133 -9.18 -3.65 22.65
CA VAL A 133 -8.18 -2.57 22.64
C VAL A 133 -8.15 -1.86 21.30
N LYS A 134 -8.18 -2.63 20.19
CA LYS A 134 -8.20 -2.05 18.84
C LYS A 134 -9.49 -1.26 18.58
N LYS A 135 -10.64 -1.73 19.10
CA LYS A 135 -11.94 -1.06 18.97
C LYS A 135 -11.97 0.37 19.52
N GLU A 136 -11.13 0.69 20.53
CA GLU A 136 -11.03 2.05 21.08
C GLU A 136 -10.50 3.07 20.05
N LEU A 137 -9.68 2.60 19.10
CA LEU A 137 -9.12 3.41 18.02
C LEU A 137 -9.94 3.31 16.72
N TYR A 138 -10.95 2.43 16.69
CA TYR A 138 -11.76 2.23 15.51
C TYR A 138 -12.60 3.46 15.18
N THR A 139 -12.45 3.99 13.98
CA THR A 139 -13.18 5.18 13.56
C THR A 139 -13.27 5.31 12.04
N ARG A 140 -14.37 5.94 11.60
CA ARG A 140 -14.56 6.46 10.24
C ARG A 140 -14.55 7.99 10.19
N ASP A 141 -14.29 8.64 11.33
CA ASP A 141 -14.06 10.08 11.41
C ASP A 141 -12.61 10.41 11.00
N HIS A 142 -12.47 11.07 9.86
CA HIS A 142 -11.19 11.45 9.27
C HIS A 142 -10.46 12.57 10.02
N PHE A 143 -11.10 13.20 11.01
CA PHE A 143 -10.47 14.23 11.85
C PHE A 143 -9.79 13.65 13.09
N ARG A 144 -9.89 12.33 13.32
CA ARG A 144 -9.19 11.67 14.43
C ARG A 144 -7.68 11.62 14.19
N PRO A 145 -6.84 11.75 15.23
CA PRO A 145 -5.39 11.70 15.08
C PRO A 145 -4.87 10.36 14.54
N VAL A 146 -5.57 9.27 14.88
CA VAL A 146 -5.34 7.91 14.40
C VAL A 146 -6.66 7.37 13.91
N ILE A 147 -6.63 6.76 12.72
CA ILE A 147 -7.80 6.17 12.09
C ILE A 147 -7.52 4.68 11.92
N TYR A 148 -8.14 3.83 12.74
CA TYR A 148 -8.17 2.38 12.52
C TYR A 148 -9.51 1.98 11.93
N ASN A 149 -9.53 1.30 10.79
CA ASN A 149 -10.72 0.69 10.23
C ASN A 149 -10.38 -0.38 9.18
N SER A 150 -11.42 -1.08 8.72
CA SER A 150 -11.34 -1.91 7.52
C SER A 150 -11.90 -1.13 6.35
N ASN A 151 -11.02 -0.81 5.39
CA ASN A 151 -11.32 -0.08 4.16
C ASN A 151 -11.91 1.33 4.40
N PHE A 152 -11.17 2.37 4.02
CA PHE A 152 -11.65 3.76 4.15
C PHE A 152 -12.89 4.04 3.28
N ASP A 153 -13.00 3.34 2.15
CA ASP A 153 -14.05 3.44 1.14
C ASP A 153 -15.14 2.35 1.25
N LEU A 154 -15.23 1.65 2.39
CA LEU A 154 -16.08 0.45 2.57
C LEU A 154 -17.53 0.59 2.03
N TYR A 155 -18.14 1.77 2.21
CA TYR A 155 -19.52 2.03 1.83
C TYR A 155 -19.71 2.46 0.36
N SER A 156 -18.65 2.93 -0.30
CA SER A 156 -18.67 3.38 -1.70
C SER A 156 -18.05 2.38 -2.67
N ALA A 157 -17.12 1.54 -2.20
CA ALA A 157 -16.43 0.57 -3.03
C ALA A 157 -17.37 -0.55 -3.51
N PRO A 158 -17.18 -1.08 -4.73
CA PRO A 158 -17.97 -2.19 -5.26
C PRO A 158 -17.73 -3.49 -4.49
N ALA A 159 -16.50 -3.69 -4.00
CA ALA A 159 -16.09 -4.80 -3.16
C ALA A 159 -15.13 -4.31 -2.08
N THR A 160 -15.15 -4.99 -0.94
CA THR A 160 -14.26 -4.73 0.21
C THR A 160 -12.94 -5.45 0.01
N ASN A 161 -11.82 -4.82 0.34
CA ASN A 161 -10.52 -5.51 0.33
C ASN A 161 -10.29 -6.32 1.61
N TRP A 162 -9.62 -7.45 1.47
CA TRP A 162 -9.23 -8.34 2.57
C TRP A 162 -8.02 -7.79 3.33
N ARG A 163 -8.24 -6.65 4.00
CA ARG A 163 -7.23 -5.99 4.84
C ARG A 163 -7.88 -5.18 5.96
N ASP A 164 -7.11 -4.99 7.01
CA ASP A 164 -7.32 -3.95 8.02
C ASP A 164 -6.20 -2.92 7.94
N SER A 165 -6.51 -1.68 8.27
CA SER A 165 -5.56 -0.56 8.16
C SER A 165 -5.67 0.37 9.35
N PHE A 166 -4.53 0.90 9.80
CA PHE A 166 -4.54 2.14 10.56
C PHE A 166 -3.68 3.20 9.88
N LEU A 167 -4.13 4.46 9.99
CA LEU A 167 -3.49 5.62 9.38
C LEU A 167 -3.15 6.66 10.44
N CYS A 168 -1.95 7.23 10.32
CA CYS A 168 -1.46 8.33 11.14
C CYS A 168 -0.89 9.45 10.25
N ASN A 169 -1.35 10.69 10.46
CA ASN A 169 -0.81 11.88 9.79
C ASN A 169 0.41 12.40 10.55
N MET A 170 1.61 11.94 10.20
CA MET A 170 2.84 12.19 10.97
C MET A 170 3.56 13.51 10.64
N ALA A 171 3.18 14.18 9.55
CA ALA A 171 3.64 15.52 9.21
C ALA A 171 2.56 16.28 8.41
N PRO A 172 2.52 17.62 8.47
CA PRO A 172 3.44 18.51 9.19
C PRO A 172 3.19 18.59 10.70
N ASN A 173 1.98 18.25 11.15
CA ASN A 173 1.57 18.33 12.55
C ASN A 173 1.28 16.92 13.09
N PRO A 174 2.27 16.19 13.62
CA PRO A 174 2.04 14.86 14.16
C PRO A 174 1.05 14.89 15.35
N PRO A 175 0.27 13.81 15.55
CA PRO A 175 -0.50 13.59 16.77
C PRO A 175 0.37 13.71 18.02
N LYS A 176 -0.27 13.98 19.16
CA LYS A 176 0.43 13.87 20.42
C LYS A 176 0.82 12.40 20.64
N PRO A 177 1.95 12.11 21.30
CA PRO A 177 2.35 10.73 21.56
C PRO A 177 1.24 9.90 22.20
N GLU A 178 0.50 10.45 23.16
CA GLU A 178 -0.62 9.80 23.83
C GLU A 178 -1.78 9.37 22.90
N ASP A 179 -1.94 10.02 21.75
CA ASP A 179 -2.97 9.69 20.77
C ASP A 179 -2.56 8.50 19.88
N LEU A 180 -1.26 8.18 19.81
CA LEU A 180 -0.73 7.07 19.01
C LEU A 180 -0.88 5.73 19.73
N PRO A 181 -1.08 4.61 18.99
CA PRO A 181 -1.22 3.29 19.58
C PRO A 181 0.00 2.94 20.41
N GLN A 182 -0.20 2.66 21.69
CA GLN A 182 0.89 2.52 22.66
C GLN A 182 1.93 1.46 22.24
N VAL A 183 1.46 0.35 21.65
CA VAL A 183 2.32 -0.78 21.26
C VAL A 183 3.33 -0.47 20.16
N CYS A 184 3.06 0.53 19.31
CA CYS A 184 3.91 0.87 18.15
C CYS A 184 4.27 2.37 18.07
N ARG A 185 3.94 3.14 19.11
CA ARG A 185 4.15 4.59 19.18
C ARG A 185 5.59 5.02 18.88
N ASP A 186 6.55 4.45 19.61
CA ASP A 186 7.94 4.89 19.50
C ASP A 186 8.54 4.49 18.15
N MET A 187 8.18 3.31 17.65
CA MET A 187 8.55 2.83 16.31
C MET A 187 7.97 3.72 15.22
N LEU A 188 6.68 4.10 15.31
CA LEU A 188 6.03 5.03 14.39
C LEU A 188 6.77 6.36 14.34
N VAL A 189 7.07 6.96 15.50
CA VAL A 189 7.79 8.24 15.59
C VAL A 189 9.21 8.13 15.05
N GLY A 190 9.94 7.07 15.40
CA GLY A 190 11.31 6.82 14.93
C GLY A 190 11.36 6.62 13.41
N TYR A 191 10.53 5.73 12.89
CA TYR A 191 10.42 5.42 11.47
C TYR A 191 10.02 6.64 10.65
N SER A 192 8.99 7.39 11.09
CA SER A 192 8.51 8.59 10.39
C SER A 192 9.60 9.65 10.22
N LYS A 193 10.45 9.85 11.24
CA LYS A 193 11.60 10.78 11.15
C LYS A 193 12.61 10.34 10.09
N GLN A 194 12.85 9.04 9.96
CA GLN A 194 13.77 8.50 8.96
C GLN A 194 13.18 8.60 7.56
N VAL A 195 11.90 8.24 7.39
CA VAL A 195 11.20 8.35 6.10
C VAL A 195 11.09 9.80 5.64
N MET A 196 10.86 10.78 6.53
CA MET A 196 10.88 12.20 6.16
C MET A 196 12.24 12.65 5.61
N LYS A 197 13.35 12.18 6.20
CA LYS A 197 14.70 12.48 5.70
C LYS A 197 14.95 11.80 4.35
N LEU A 198 14.50 10.56 4.18
CA LEU A 198 14.61 9.84 2.92
C LEU A 198 13.76 10.50 1.82
N GLY A 199 12.52 10.88 2.12
CA GLY A 199 11.63 11.58 1.20
C GLY A 199 12.26 12.85 0.66
N LYS A 200 12.85 13.69 1.53
CA LYS A 200 13.63 14.87 1.11
C LYS A 200 14.69 14.55 0.06
N LYS A 201 15.49 13.50 0.28
CA LYS A 201 16.52 13.06 -0.67
C LYS A 201 15.91 12.54 -1.97
N LEU A 202 14.84 11.75 -1.91
CA LEU A 202 14.15 11.25 -3.10
C LEU A 202 13.60 12.39 -3.95
N PHE A 203 13.00 13.42 -3.33
CA PHE A 203 12.55 14.63 -4.03
C PHE A 203 13.70 15.40 -4.69
N GLU A 204 14.90 15.42 -4.11
CA GLU A 204 16.06 16.02 -4.77
C GLU A 204 16.49 15.22 -6.01
N LEU A 205 16.57 13.90 -5.89
CA LEU A 205 16.92 13.01 -7.00
C LEU A 205 15.92 13.13 -8.15
N LEU A 206 14.62 13.19 -7.83
CA LEU A 206 13.55 13.40 -8.81
C LEU A 206 13.62 14.79 -9.45
N SER A 207 13.91 15.84 -8.67
CA SER A 207 14.10 17.19 -9.21
C SER A 207 15.23 17.23 -10.23
N GLU A 208 16.37 16.63 -9.91
CA GLU A 208 17.51 16.55 -10.84
C GLU A 208 17.22 15.68 -12.06
N ALA A 209 16.47 14.59 -11.89
CA ALA A 209 16.06 13.72 -13.00
C ALA A 209 15.16 14.46 -14.00
N LEU A 210 14.37 15.42 -13.51
CA LEU A 210 13.56 16.34 -14.32
C LEU A 210 14.39 17.51 -14.93
N GLY A 211 15.70 17.55 -14.72
CA GLY A 211 16.58 18.63 -15.17
C GLY A 211 16.42 19.93 -14.37
N LEU A 212 15.83 19.86 -13.18
CA LEU A 212 15.62 21.00 -12.28
C LEU A 212 16.74 21.11 -11.25
N ARG A 213 16.73 22.20 -10.47
CA ARG A 213 17.64 22.33 -9.32
C ARG A 213 17.30 21.26 -8.27
N PRO A 214 18.28 20.70 -7.53
CA PRO A 214 18.02 19.65 -6.55
C PRO A 214 16.92 20.01 -5.52
N SER A 215 16.85 21.26 -5.07
CA SER A 215 15.87 21.66 -4.07
C SER A 215 14.45 21.87 -4.62
N HIS A 216 14.23 21.81 -5.93
CA HIS A 216 13.00 22.33 -6.57
C HIS A 216 11.70 21.78 -5.97
N LEU A 217 11.53 20.46 -5.88
CA LEU A 217 10.30 19.86 -5.31
C LEU A 217 10.20 20.10 -3.79
N ASN A 218 11.33 20.18 -3.08
CA ASN A 218 11.34 20.50 -1.66
C ASN A 218 10.96 21.97 -1.41
N ASP A 219 11.41 22.89 -2.26
CA ASP A 219 11.08 24.33 -2.19
C ASP A 219 9.60 24.60 -2.54
N MET A 220 8.94 23.65 -3.21
CA MET A 220 7.49 23.65 -3.47
C MET A 220 6.67 22.97 -2.36
N ASP A 221 7.32 22.59 -1.25
CA ASP A 221 6.69 21.89 -0.13
C ASP A 221 6.07 20.52 -0.49
N CYS A 222 6.48 19.88 -1.59
CA CYS A 222 6.00 18.54 -1.99
C CYS A 222 6.30 17.46 -0.93
N ASN A 223 7.26 17.71 -0.04
CA ASN A 223 7.71 16.82 1.03
C ASN A 223 7.17 17.21 2.42
N LEU A 224 6.23 18.16 2.51
CA LEU A 224 5.76 18.71 3.77
C LEU A 224 4.89 17.72 4.57
N GLY A 225 4.07 16.94 3.85
CA GLY A 225 3.16 15.95 4.41
C GLY A 225 3.79 14.57 4.54
N LEU A 226 3.37 13.83 5.56
CA LEU A 226 3.63 12.40 5.68
C LEU A 226 2.42 11.72 6.29
N GLN A 227 1.80 10.84 5.52
CA GLN A 227 0.82 9.88 6.02
C GLN A 227 1.49 8.52 6.12
N VAL A 228 1.33 7.86 7.26
CA VAL A 228 1.80 6.49 7.45
C VAL A 228 0.58 5.59 7.49
N LEU A 229 0.39 4.81 6.43
CA LEU A 229 -0.65 3.80 6.31
C LEU A 229 -0.08 2.42 6.66
N CYS A 230 -0.54 1.84 7.74
CA CYS A 230 -0.13 0.52 8.21
C CYS A 230 -1.20 -0.51 7.85
N ASN A 231 -0.91 -1.35 6.87
CA ASN A 231 -1.83 -2.38 6.39
C ASN A 231 -1.50 -3.74 7.02
N TYR A 232 -2.53 -4.51 7.33
CA TYR A 232 -2.44 -5.89 7.79
C TYR A 232 -3.36 -6.77 6.94
N TYR A 233 -2.80 -7.83 6.39
CA TYR A 233 -3.45 -8.75 5.46
C TYR A 233 -3.52 -10.15 6.11
N PRO A 234 -4.61 -10.47 6.85
CA PRO A 234 -4.77 -11.78 7.45
C PRO A 234 -4.81 -12.91 6.39
N PRO A 235 -4.45 -14.16 6.72
CA PRO A 235 -4.65 -15.30 5.83
C PRO A 235 -6.10 -15.39 5.33
N CYS A 236 -6.27 -15.60 4.03
CA CYS A 236 -7.58 -15.69 3.39
C CYS A 236 -7.91 -17.16 3.05
N PRO A 237 -9.10 -17.69 3.42
CA PRO A 237 -9.48 -19.06 3.09
C PRO A 237 -9.87 -19.27 1.62
N GLN A 238 -10.20 -18.19 0.90
CA GLN A 238 -10.57 -18.21 -0.53
C GLN A 238 -9.90 -17.03 -1.26
N PRO A 239 -8.56 -17.02 -1.37
CA PRO A 239 -7.81 -15.89 -1.92
C PRO A 239 -8.16 -15.57 -3.37
N GLU A 240 -8.71 -16.52 -4.13
CA GLU A 240 -9.17 -16.34 -5.50
C GLU A 240 -10.43 -15.47 -5.64
N LEU A 241 -11.16 -15.23 -4.54
CA LEU A 241 -12.39 -14.43 -4.54
C LEU A 241 -12.17 -12.98 -4.13
N THR A 242 -11.01 -12.64 -3.57
CA THR A 242 -10.78 -11.32 -2.96
C THR A 242 -9.41 -10.76 -3.28
N LEU A 243 -9.15 -9.52 -2.88
CA LEU A 243 -7.86 -8.85 -3.04
C LEU A 243 -7.46 -8.16 -1.73
N GLY A 244 -6.16 -8.10 -1.46
CA GLY A 244 -5.63 -7.28 -0.36
C GLY A 244 -5.79 -5.79 -0.63
N ALA A 245 -5.67 -5.38 -1.90
CA ALA A 245 -5.98 -4.03 -2.38
C ALA A 245 -6.50 -4.11 -3.81
N SER A 246 -7.57 -3.37 -4.13
CA SER A 246 -8.07 -3.22 -5.48
C SER A 246 -7.08 -2.46 -6.35
N LYS A 247 -7.20 -2.59 -7.68
CA LYS A 247 -6.43 -1.79 -8.64
C LYS A 247 -6.64 -0.29 -8.39
N HIS A 248 -5.55 0.45 -8.25
CA HIS A 248 -5.55 1.91 -8.08
C HIS A 248 -4.22 2.51 -8.57
N ALA A 249 -4.18 3.83 -8.65
CA ALA A 249 -2.96 4.64 -8.63
C ALA A 249 -2.98 5.48 -7.35
N ASP A 250 -1.82 5.86 -6.84
CA ASP A 250 -1.71 6.69 -5.65
C ASP A 250 -1.89 8.17 -6.02
N ASP A 251 -2.65 8.91 -5.21
CA ASP A 251 -2.97 10.32 -5.43
C ASP A 251 -1.98 11.27 -4.75
N ASP A 252 -0.79 10.77 -4.38
CA ASP A 252 0.27 11.52 -3.73
C ASP A 252 1.37 11.95 -4.73
N PHE A 253 2.50 12.45 -4.21
CA PHE A 253 3.68 12.71 -5.05
C PHE A 253 4.52 11.44 -5.23
N ILE A 254 4.86 10.80 -4.11
CA ILE A 254 5.54 9.51 -4.06
C ILE A 254 5.07 8.72 -2.84
N THR A 255 4.97 7.41 -3.01
CA THR A 255 4.77 6.46 -1.91
C THR A 255 6.06 5.68 -1.65
N VAL A 256 6.33 5.38 -0.37
CA VAL A 256 7.46 4.54 0.07
C VAL A 256 6.91 3.35 0.86
N VAL A 257 7.01 2.15 0.29
CA VAL A 257 6.44 0.92 0.85
C VAL A 257 7.53 0.08 1.52
N LEU A 258 7.31 -0.22 2.79
CA LEU A 258 8.03 -1.27 3.53
C LEU A 258 7.20 -2.55 3.50
N GLN A 259 7.65 -3.56 2.75
CA GLN A 259 7.00 -4.87 2.68
C GLN A 259 7.52 -5.82 3.78
N ASP A 260 6.76 -6.87 4.05
CA ASP A 260 7.28 -8.03 4.77
C ASP A 260 8.01 -8.99 3.80
N HIS A 261 8.38 -10.17 4.30
CA HIS A 261 9.09 -11.18 3.52
C HIS A 261 8.17 -12.03 2.62
N ILE A 262 6.85 -11.91 2.75
CA ILE A 262 5.87 -12.66 1.96
C ILE A 262 5.59 -11.92 0.65
N GLY A 263 5.43 -10.59 0.73
CA GLY A 263 5.17 -9.74 -0.42
C GLY A 263 3.68 -9.69 -0.79
N GLY A 264 3.36 -9.87 -2.07
CA GLY A 264 1.99 -9.78 -2.59
C GLY A 264 1.66 -8.44 -3.30
N LEU A 265 2.62 -7.53 -3.40
CA LEU A 265 2.50 -6.35 -4.25
C LEU A 265 2.63 -6.77 -5.72
N GLN A 266 1.68 -6.32 -6.54
CA GLN A 266 1.73 -6.44 -7.99
C GLN A 266 1.62 -5.05 -8.62
N VAL A 267 2.40 -4.81 -9.67
CA VAL A 267 2.36 -3.57 -10.44
C VAL A 267 1.90 -3.85 -11.86
N LEU A 268 1.09 -2.95 -12.43
CA LEU A 268 0.63 -3.08 -13.80
C LEU A 268 1.66 -2.44 -14.75
N HIS A 269 2.38 -3.25 -15.51
CA HIS A 269 3.34 -2.78 -16.50
C HIS A 269 3.06 -3.41 -17.86
N GLN A 270 2.94 -2.59 -18.91
CA GLN A 270 2.65 -3.04 -20.28
C GLN A 270 1.46 -4.01 -20.38
N ASN A 271 0.35 -3.68 -19.69
CA ASN A 271 -0.86 -4.52 -19.60
C ASN A 271 -0.60 -5.94 -19.06
N LYS A 272 0.34 -6.07 -18.12
CA LYS A 272 0.57 -7.30 -17.35
C LYS A 272 0.79 -6.95 -15.89
N TRP A 273 0.20 -7.73 -15.00
CA TRP A 273 0.51 -7.68 -13.58
C TRP A 273 1.86 -8.35 -13.34
N ILE A 274 2.78 -7.62 -12.72
CA ILE A 274 4.14 -8.05 -12.43
C ILE A 274 4.31 -8.11 -10.91
N ASP A 275 4.73 -9.27 -10.40
CA ASP A 275 5.03 -9.43 -8.98
C ASP A 275 6.26 -8.62 -8.57
N VAL A 276 6.13 -7.85 -7.49
CA VAL A 276 7.25 -7.19 -6.83
C VAL A 276 7.75 -8.08 -5.70
N LEU A 277 8.81 -8.82 -5.98
CA LEU A 277 9.45 -9.71 -4.99
C LEU A 277 10.17 -8.86 -3.93
N PRO A 278 9.89 -9.08 -2.62
CA PRO A 278 10.56 -8.35 -1.56
C PRO A 278 12.08 -8.57 -1.58
N VAL A 279 12.85 -7.48 -1.54
CA VAL A 279 14.30 -7.52 -1.34
C VAL A 279 14.59 -7.18 0.12
N PRO A 280 15.36 -8.00 0.87
CA PRO A 280 15.66 -7.75 2.27
C PRO A 280 16.27 -6.36 2.50
N GLY A 281 15.65 -5.58 3.39
CA GLY A 281 16.10 -4.23 3.73
C GLY A 281 15.91 -3.18 2.62
N ALA A 282 15.21 -3.51 1.53
CA ALA A 282 14.85 -2.54 0.51
C ALA A 282 13.46 -1.95 0.78
N LEU A 283 13.21 -0.77 0.20
CA LEU A 283 11.90 -0.13 0.16
C LEU A 283 11.45 -0.01 -1.28
N VAL A 284 10.15 -0.20 -1.55
CA VAL A 284 9.57 0.12 -2.86
C VAL A 284 9.22 1.60 -2.87
N VAL A 285 9.49 2.28 -3.98
CA VAL A 285 9.08 3.66 -4.24
C VAL A 285 8.24 3.66 -5.50
N ASN A 286 7.13 4.39 -5.48
CA ASN A 286 6.32 4.63 -6.66
C ASN A 286 5.91 6.09 -6.80
N ILE A 287 5.66 6.48 -8.03
CA ILE A 287 5.23 7.82 -8.40
C ILE A 287 3.71 7.91 -8.30
N GLY A 288 3.22 8.95 -7.64
CA GLY A 288 1.80 9.26 -7.55
C GLY A 288 1.34 10.32 -8.55
N ASP A 289 0.02 10.45 -8.68
CA ASP A 289 -0.63 11.30 -9.67
C ASP A 289 -0.23 12.78 -9.55
N LEU A 290 0.02 13.31 -8.33
CA LEU A 290 0.41 14.71 -8.16
C LEU A 290 1.75 15.02 -8.80
N LEU A 291 2.71 14.09 -8.75
CA LEU A 291 4.00 14.30 -9.41
C LEU A 291 3.85 14.16 -10.93
N GLN A 292 3.04 13.20 -11.39
CA GLN A 292 2.78 12.99 -12.81
C GLN A 292 2.08 14.19 -13.44
N GLU A 293 0.99 14.71 -12.86
CA GLU A 293 0.24 15.85 -13.39
C GLU A 293 1.07 17.14 -13.45
N THR A 294 2.01 17.30 -12.52
CA THR A 294 2.84 18.52 -12.44
C THR A 294 3.93 18.56 -13.52
N TYR A 295 4.42 17.40 -14.00
CA TYR A 295 5.63 17.36 -14.85
C TYR A 295 5.58 16.44 -16.09
N ILE A 296 4.56 15.59 -16.24
CA ILE A 296 4.45 14.64 -17.37
C ILE A 296 3.27 15.06 -18.26
N LYS A 297 3.57 15.84 -19.31
CA LYS A 297 2.68 16.09 -20.46
C LYS A 297 3.40 15.81 -21.77
#